data_AF-A0A443LWV6-F1
#
_entry.id   AF-A0A443LWV6-F1
#
_cell.length_a   1.000
_cell.length_b   1.000
_cell.length_c   1.000
_cell.angle_alpha   90.00
_cell.angle_beta   90.00
_cell.angle_gamma   90.00
#
_symmetry.space_group_name_H-M   'P 1'
#
loop_
_entity.id
_entity.type
_entity.pdbx_description
1 polymer ?
#
loop_
_entity_poly.entity_id
_entity_poly.type
_entity_poly.pdbx_seq_one_letter_code
_entity_poly.pdbx_strand_id
1 'polypeptide(L)'
;MPGRNEDHGRPQGQDRRKPQVELIVGNKRITAKALRRIPGGVEAQLAGEALKRLIDATFGGASIEVLGGDLDHHALDVADIRMAGASTTVTLLTSGAVALH
;
A
#
# COMPACT_ATOMS: atom_id res chain seq x y z
N MET A 1 45.55 -9.60 33.86
CA MET A 1 44.54 -10.47 33.21
C MET A 1 43.74 -11.12 34.33
N PRO A 2 42.38 -11.11 34.34
CA PRO A 2 41.42 -11.18 33.23
C PRO A 2 40.81 -9.80 32.90
N GLY A 3 40.34 -9.47 31.69
CA GLY A 3 39.51 -10.25 30.78
C GLY A 3 38.04 -9.82 30.93
N ARG A 4 37.74 -8.53 30.69
CA ARG A 4 36.36 -7.99 30.75
C ARG A 4 35.95 -7.67 29.32
N ASN A 5 35.29 -8.64 28.69
CA ASN A 5 34.69 -8.50 27.37
C ASN A 5 33.54 -7.49 27.45
N GLU A 6 33.73 -6.30 26.90
CA GLU A 6 32.62 -5.39 26.60
C GLU A 6 31.96 -5.89 25.32
N ASP A 7 30.88 -6.60 25.57
CA ASP A 7 29.90 -7.09 24.61
C ASP A 7 29.47 -5.97 23.66
N HIS A 8 29.45 -6.33 22.39
CA HIS A 8 29.02 -5.48 21.30
C HIS A 8 27.54 -5.14 21.46
N GLY A 9 27.25 -3.93 21.95
CA GLY A 9 25.93 -3.33 21.87
C GLY A 9 25.55 -3.10 20.41
N ARG A 10 25.10 -4.15 19.72
CA ARG A 10 24.35 -4.01 18.46
C ARG A 10 23.12 -3.16 18.77
N PRO A 11 22.84 -2.06 18.05
CA PRO A 11 21.49 -1.54 18.03
C PRO A 11 20.62 -2.59 17.32
N GLN A 12 19.95 -3.44 18.08
CA GLN A 12 18.74 -4.12 17.64
C GLN A 12 17.63 -3.08 17.53
N GLY A 13 17.78 -2.16 16.57
CA GLY A 13 16.65 -1.48 15.98
C GLY A 13 15.96 -2.50 15.11
N GLN A 14 15.07 -3.29 15.71
CA GLN A 14 14.08 -4.03 14.97
C GLN A 14 13.43 -3.03 14.02
N ASP A 15 13.78 -3.11 12.74
CA ASP A 15 12.89 -2.71 11.66
C ASP A 15 11.65 -3.57 11.91
N ARG A 16 10.73 -3.01 12.69
CA ARG A 16 9.38 -3.50 12.83
C ARG A 16 8.91 -3.48 11.39
N ARG A 17 9.07 -4.61 10.71
CA ARG A 17 8.46 -4.89 9.41
C ARG A 17 6.98 -4.66 9.66
N LYS A 18 6.55 -3.41 9.46
CA LYS A 18 5.16 -3.08 9.27
C LYS A 18 4.72 -4.11 8.24
N PRO A 19 3.60 -4.83 8.45
CA PRO A 19 3.12 -5.71 7.41
C PRO A 19 3.10 -4.88 6.12
N GLN A 20 4.03 -5.17 5.20
CA GLN A 20 4.26 -4.34 4.04
C GLN A 20 3.12 -4.72 3.11
N VAL A 21 2.03 -3.98 3.26
CA VAL A 21 0.96 -4.00 2.29
C VAL A 21 1.51 -3.30 1.07
N GLU A 22 1.47 -3.98 -0.07
CA GLU A 22 1.95 -3.46 -1.34
C GLU A 22 0.78 -3.37 -2.30
N LEU A 23 0.73 -2.30 -3.09
CA LEU A 23 -0.25 -2.17 -4.16
C LEU A 23 0.38 -2.65 -5.45
N ILE A 24 -0.25 -3.58 -6.15
CA ILE A 24 0.11 -4.00 -7.50
C ILE A 24 -0.90 -3.42 -8.49
N VAL A 25 -0.41 -2.88 -9.58
CA VAL A 25 -1.21 -2.41 -10.71
C VAL A 25 -0.73 -3.13 -11.97
N GLY A 26 -1.57 -3.98 -12.53
CA GLY A 26 -1.24 -4.94 -13.58
C GLY A 26 -0.15 -5.89 -13.12
N ASN A 27 1.06 -5.70 -13.64
CA ASN A 27 2.25 -6.50 -13.27
C ASN A 27 3.32 -5.69 -12.53
N LYS A 28 2.98 -4.48 -12.06
CA LYS A 28 3.95 -3.58 -11.40
C LYS A 28 3.55 -3.28 -9.97
N ARG A 29 4.52 -3.40 -9.07
CA ARG A 29 4.40 -2.87 -7.70
C ARG A 29 4.43 -1.36 -7.73
N ILE A 30 3.48 -0.74 -7.04
CA ILE A 30 3.35 0.70 -6.86
C ILE A 30 3.74 1.03 -5.42
N THR A 31 4.75 1.88 -5.27
CA THR A 31 5.11 2.43 -3.96
C THR A 31 4.19 3.60 -3.63
N ALA A 32 3.27 3.39 -2.70
CA ALA A 32 2.47 4.47 -2.14
C ALA A 32 3.29 5.28 -1.12
N LYS A 33 3.02 6.59 -1.01
CA LYS A 33 3.62 7.43 0.04
C LYS A 33 3.13 7.03 1.43
N ALA A 34 1.84 6.70 1.51
CA ALA A 34 1.20 6.13 2.66
C ALA A 34 0.19 5.10 2.18
N LEU A 35 0.11 3.98 2.88
CA LEU A 35 -0.88 2.94 2.61
C LEU A 35 -1.50 2.53 3.94
N ARG A 36 -2.82 2.58 4.00
CA ARG A 36 -3.61 2.27 5.18
C ARG A 36 -4.66 1.24 4.81
N ARG A 37 -4.85 0.23 5.66
CA ARG A 37 -6.00 -0.67 5.53
C ARG A 37 -7.26 -0.02 6.05
N ILE A 38 -8.36 -0.27 5.36
CA ILE A 38 -9.71 0.11 5.77
C ILE A 38 -10.63 -1.11 5.69
N PRO A 39 -11.81 -1.10 6.34
CA PRO A 39 -12.79 -2.16 6.14
C PRO A 39 -13.14 -2.33 4.66
N GLY A 40 -12.94 -3.54 4.13
CA GLY A 40 -13.26 -3.87 2.74
C GLY A 40 -12.20 -3.47 1.71
N GLY A 41 -11.04 -2.92 2.11
CA GLY A 41 -10.00 -2.52 1.16
C GLY A 41 -8.82 -1.75 1.76
N VAL A 42 -8.27 -0.81 0.98
CA VAL A 42 -7.10 0.01 1.36
C VAL A 42 -7.26 1.46 0.87
N GLU A 43 -6.66 2.39 1.61
CA GLU A 43 -6.45 3.76 1.14
C GLU A 43 -4.96 3.96 0.86
N ALA A 44 -4.66 4.45 -0.33
CA ALA A 44 -3.32 4.74 -0.79
C ALA A 44 -3.17 6.23 -1.07
N GLN A 45 -2.15 6.85 -0.47
CA GLN A 45 -1.71 8.18 -0.87
C GLN A 45 -0.70 8.04 -2.00
N LEU A 46 -1.11 8.45 -3.20
CA LEU A 46 -0.33 8.33 -4.43
C LEU A 46 0.03 9.71 -4.99
N ALA A 47 1.14 9.76 -5.74
CA ALA A 47 1.56 10.95 -6.45
C ALA A 47 2.41 10.56 -7.67
N GLY A 48 2.50 11.48 -8.64
CA GLY A 48 3.37 11.31 -9.80
C GLY A 48 3.03 10.07 -10.62
N GLU A 49 4.03 9.27 -10.95
CA GLU A 49 3.88 8.08 -11.80
C GLU A 49 2.98 7.01 -11.18
N ALA A 50 3.05 6.83 -9.85
CA ALA A 50 2.22 5.87 -9.13
C ALA A 50 0.71 6.15 -9.32
N LEU A 51 0.33 7.42 -9.22
CA LEU A 51 -1.06 7.84 -9.43
C LEU A 51 -1.48 7.68 -10.90
N LYS A 52 -0.63 8.11 -11.85
CA LYS A 52 -0.92 7.98 -13.28
C LYS A 52 -1.18 6.52 -13.66
N ARG A 53 -0.31 5.61 -13.22
CA ARG A 53 -0.46 4.17 -13.46
C ARG A 53 -1.77 3.61 -12.91
N LEU A 54 -2.16 4.03 -11.70
CA LEU A 54 -3.42 3.59 -11.11
C LEU A 54 -4.62 4.06 -11.94
N ILE A 55 -4.62 5.33 -12.34
CA ILE A 55 -5.69 5.91 -13.18
C ILE A 55 -5.76 5.16 -14.52
N ASP A 56 -4.61 4.99 -15.19
CA ASP A 56 -4.54 4.27 -16.47
C ASP A 56 -5.06 2.83 -16.34
N ALA A 57 -4.77 2.15 -15.24
CA ALA A 57 -5.27 0.80 -14.99
C ALA A 57 -6.77 0.75 -14.74
N THR A 58 -7.28 1.71 -13.95
CA THR A 58 -8.71 1.82 -13.62
C THR A 58 -9.55 1.99 -14.88
N PHE A 59 -9.10 2.82 -15.84
CA PHE A 59 -9.85 3.07 -17.08
C PHE A 59 -9.45 2.17 -18.25
N GLY A 60 -8.24 1.59 -18.20
CA GLY A 60 -7.71 0.69 -19.23
C GLY A 60 -8.04 -0.78 -19.03
N GLY A 61 -8.70 -1.13 -17.92
CA GLY A 61 -9.11 -2.52 -17.61
C GLY A 61 -7.96 -3.40 -17.11
N ALA A 62 -6.90 -2.82 -16.56
CA ALA A 62 -5.83 -3.59 -15.92
C ALA A 62 -6.21 -3.89 -14.46
N SER A 63 -5.77 -5.05 -13.94
CA SER A 63 -6.07 -5.44 -12.56
C SER A 63 -5.35 -4.54 -11.55
N ILE A 64 -6.01 -4.28 -10.43
CA ILE A 64 -5.41 -3.63 -9.27
C ILE A 64 -5.53 -4.62 -8.12
N GLU A 65 -4.41 -4.96 -7.51
CA GLU A 65 -4.33 -6.01 -6.49
C GLU A 65 -3.54 -5.49 -5.28
N VAL A 66 -3.79 -6.08 -4.12
CA VAL A 66 -2.99 -5.82 -2.93
C VAL A 66 -2.28 -7.09 -2.48
N LEU A 67 -1.00 -6.95 -2.17
CA LEU A 67 -0.19 -7.99 -1.53
C LEU A 67 -0.06 -7.66 -0.04
N GLY A 68 -0.24 -8.65 0.81
CA GLY A 68 0.04 -8.55 2.24
C GLY A 68 -1.18 -8.54 3.17
N GLY A 69 -1.14 -9.43 4.16
CA GLY A 69 -2.14 -9.70 5.21
C GLY A 69 -3.44 -10.26 4.68
N ASP A 70 -4.58 -9.85 5.23
CA ASP A 70 -5.85 -10.57 5.02
C ASP A 70 -6.49 -10.36 3.63
N LEU A 71 -5.94 -9.45 2.83
CA LEU A 71 -6.39 -9.14 1.46
C LEU A 71 -5.40 -9.62 0.38
N ASP A 72 -4.52 -10.56 0.73
CA ASP A 72 -3.47 -11.06 -0.17
C ASP A 72 -4.05 -11.52 -1.52
N HIS A 73 -3.62 -10.87 -2.60
CA HIS A 73 -4.05 -11.11 -3.98
C HIS A 73 -5.54 -10.86 -4.27
N HIS A 74 -6.22 -10.04 -3.47
CA HIS A 74 -7.57 -9.61 -3.81
C HIS A 74 -7.58 -8.52 -4.88
N ALA A 75 -8.42 -8.70 -5.89
CA ALA A 75 -8.75 -7.66 -6.86
C ALA A 75 -9.48 -6.50 -6.17
N LEU A 76 -9.04 -5.29 -6.46
CA LEU A 76 -9.57 -4.05 -5.94
C LEU A 76 -10.03 -3.15 -7.09
N ASP A 77 -11.10 -2.39 -6.84
CA ASP A 77 -11.54 -1.30 -7.70
C ASP A 77 -11.34 0.04 -6.99
N VAL A 78 -11.10 1.09 -7.77
CA VAL A 78 -11.06 2.45 -7.24
C VAL A 78 -12.49 2.89 -6.91
N ALA A 79 -12.74 3.12 -5.62
CA ALA A 79 -14.04 3.56 -5.12
C ALA A 79 -14.12 5.09 -5.00
N ASP A 80 -13.02 5.75 -4.61
CA ASP A 80 -12.97 7.20 -4.42
C ASP A 80 -11.57 7.76 -4.67
N ILE A 81 -11.50 8.99 -5.20
CA ILE A 81 -10.25 9.73 -5.40
C ILE A 81 -10.42 11.13 -4.82
N ARG A 82 -9.63 11.43 -3.79
CA ARG A 82 -9.62 12.73 -3.12
C ARG A 82 -8.30 13.44 -3.34
N MET A 83 -8.36 14.60 -3.98
CA MET A 83 -7.21 15.47 -4.20
C MET A 83 -7.24 16.64 -3.20
N ALA A 84 -6.14 16.82 -2.47
CA ALA A 84 -5.95 17.93 -1.54
C ALA A 84 -4.52 18.47 -1.67
N GLY A 85 -4.37 19.63 -2.31
CA GLY A 85 -3.07 20.22 -2.60
C GLY A 85 -2.19 19.29 -3.45
N ALA A 86 -0.98 18.99 -2.96
CA ALA A 86 -0.03 18.09 -3.63
C ALA A 86 -0.22 16.60 -3.27
N SER A 87 -1.34 16.25 -2.62
CA SER A 87 -1.65 14.90 -2.18
C SER A 87 -2.89 14.36 -2.88
N THR A 88 -2.80 13.14 -3.40
CA THR A 88 -3.96 12.39 -3.88
C THR A 88 -4.14 11.15 -3.02
N THR A 89 -5.29 11.04 -2.36
CA THR A 89 -5.69 9.86 -1.60
C THR A 89 -6.66 9.08 -2.44
N VAL A 90 -6.39 7.79 -2.63
CA VAL A 90 -7.24 6.89 -3.40
C VAL A 90 -7.74 5.80 -2.49
N THR A 91 -9.05 5.61 -2.49
CA THR A 91 -9.72 4.52 -1.77
C THR A 91 -9.95 3.39 -2.74
N LEU A 92 -9.39 2.23 -2.43
CA LEU A 92 -9.55 1.00 -3.19
C LEU A 92 -10.33 -0.01 -2.35
N LEU A 93 -11.41 -0.55 -2.90
CA LEU A 93 -12.25 -1.55 -2.25
C LEU A 93 -12.20 -2.85 -3.05
N THR A 94 -12.39 -3.98 -2.37
CA THR A 94 -12.50 -5.29 -3.04
C THR A 94 -13.58 -5.27 -4.12
N SER A 95 -13.27 -5.78 -5.33
CA SER A 95 -14.22 -5.79 -6.44
C SER A 95 -15.52 -6.48 -6.02
N GLY A 96 -16.64 -5.75 -6.13
CA GLY A 96 -17.96 -6.20 -5.65
C GLY A 96 -18.37 -5.66 -4.28
N ALA A 97 -17.48 -4.98 -3.54
CA ALA A 97 -17.85 -4.19 -2.38
C ALA A 97 -18.53 -2.90 -2.84
N VAL A 98 -19.85 -2.87 -2.77
CA VAL A 98 -20.64 -1.68 -3.07
C VAL A 98 -20.38 -0.65 -1.96
N ALA A 99 -19.82 0.51 -2.32
CA ALA A 99 -19.84 1.67 -1.42
C ALA A 99 -21.31 2.10 -1.28
N LEU A 100 -21.95 1.69 -0.18
CA LEU A 100 -23.26 2.23 0.20
C LEU A 100 -23.09 3.71 0.55
N HIS A 101 -23.65 4.56 -0.30
CA HIS A 101 -23.72 6.01 -0.12
C HIS A 101 -25.11 6.42 0.40
#